data_AF-A0A522ELQ4-F1
#
_entry.id   AF-A0A522ELQ4-F1
#
_cell.length_a   1.000
_cell.length_b   1.000
_cell.length_c   1.000
_cell.angle_alpha   90.00
_cell.angle_beta   90.00
_cell.angle_gamma   90.00
#
_symmetry.space_group_name_H-M   'P 1'
#
loop_
_entity.id
_entity.type
_entity.pdbx_description
1 polymer ?
#
loop_
_entity_poly.entity_id
_entity_poly.type
_entity_poly.pdbx_seq_one_letter_code
_entity_poly.pdbx_strand_id
1 'polypeptide(L)'
;FKREAEEEGITIQYANVTQDELIAAFKSGAIPLILISTYLMDRKKAPHWVVMSGFDDDCLYMHDSDPDEGRQSELDCQFIPIAREDFDRMSCFGKTRLRTAVIIRPV
;
A
#
# COMPACT_ATOMS: atom_id res chain seq x y z
N PHE A 1 10.49 -9.20 7.96
CA PHE A 1 10.54 -7.94 7.17
C PHE A 1 11.70 -7.01 7.53
N LYS A 2 11.66 -6.16 8.59
CA LYS A 2 12.75 -5.17 8.84
C LYS A 2 14.14 -5.81 8.90
N ARG A 3 14.28 -6.87 9.71
CA ARG A 3 15.54 -7.61 9.86
C ARG A 3 16.02 -8.18 8.53
N GLU A 4 15.12 -8.82 7.77
CA GLU A 4 15.44 -9.35 6.43
C GLU A 4 15.87 -8.23 5.47
N ALA A 5 15.20 -7.07 5.49
CA ALA A 5 15.59 -5.93 4.66
C ALA A 5 17.00 -5.41 5.01
N GLU A 6 17.37 -5.40 6.30
CA GLU A 6 18.73 -5.07 6.74
C GLU A 6 19.75 -6.12 6.29
N GLU A 7 19.40 -7.41 6.39
CA GLU A 7 20.24 -8.54 5.96
C GLU A 7 20.49 -8.53 4.44
N GLU A 8 19.48 -8.16 3.64
CA GLU A 8 19.56 -8.06 2.17
C GLU A 8 20.11 -6.71 1.67
N GLY A 9 20.52 -5.81 2.59
CA GLY A 9 21.10 -4.51 2.22
C GLY A 9 20.11 -3.52 1.58
N ILE A 10 18.81 -3.73 1.77
CA ILE A 10 17.77 -2.82 1.29
C ILE A 10 17.83 -1.54 2.12
N THR A 11 17.83 -0.38 1.44
CA THR A 11 17.85 0.92 2.14
C THR A 11 16.58 1.13 2.94
N ILE A 12 16.72 1.30 4.26
CA ILE A 12 15.61 1.58 5.18
C ILE A 12 15.55 3.07 5.47
N GLN A 13 14.39 3.67 5.22
CA GLN A 13 14.12 5.07 5.52
C GLN A 13 13.00 5.17 6.55
N TYR A 14 13.26 5.88 7.65
CA TYR A 14 12.26 6.19 8.67
C TYR A 14 11.65 7.54 8.39
N ALA A 15 10.56 7.54 7.63
CA ALA A 15 9.77 8.71 7.31
C ALA A 15 8.28 8.37 7.34
N ASN A 16 7.43 9.39 7.49
CA ASN A 16 6.01 9.22 7.25
C ASN A 16 5.82 9.03 5.75
N VAL A 17 5.31 7.88 5.33
CA VAL A 17 4.94 7.67 3.92
C VAL A 17 3.74 8.54 3.58
N THR A 18 3.94 9.48 2.67
CA THR A 18 2.89 10.38 2.16
C THR A 18 2.37 9.93 0.79
N GLN A 19 1.17 10.36 0.44
CA GLN A 19 0.61 10.12 -0.90
C GLN A 19 1.48 10.72 -1.99
N ASP A 20 2.02 11.92 -1.75
CA ASP A 20 2.85 12.61 -2.74
C ASP A 20 4.16 11.88 -3.01
N GLU A 21 4.78 11.26 -2.00
CA GLU A 21 5.96 10.41 -2.18
C GLU A 21 5.65 9.14 -2.97
N LEU A 22 4.51 8.50 -2.72
CA LEU A 22 4.06 7.32 -3.46
C LEU A 22 3.77 7.67 -4.92
N ILE A 23 3.09 8.79 -5.17
CA ILE A 23 2.82 9.31 -6.51
C ILE A 23 4.12 9.68 -7.21
N ALA A 24 5.05 10.35 -6.54
CA ALA A 24 6.35 10.70 -7.11
C ALA A 24 7.17 9.46 -7.48
N ALA A 25 7.20 8.46 -6.59
CA ALA A 25 7.81 7.17 -6.88
C ALA A 25 7.15 6.49 -8.10
N PHE A 26 5.82 6.43 -8.12
CA PHE A 26 5.07 5.85 -9.23
C PHE A 26 5.35 6.57 -10.57
N LYS A 27 5.36 7.91 -10.57
CA LYS A 27 5.71 8.73 -11.74
C LYS A 27 7.15 8.50 -12.23
N SER A 28 8.06 8.11 -11.34
CA SER A 28 9.44 7.75 -11.71
C SER A 28 9.57 6.34 -12.32
N GLY A 29 8.45 5.62 -12.49
CA GLY A 29 8.42 4.24 -12.98
C GLY A 29 8.64 3.20 -11.88
N ALA A 30 8.70 3.61 -10.61
CA ALA A 30 8.77 2.70 -9.48
C ALA A 30 7.40 2.13 -9.14
N ILE A 31 7.38 0.99 -8.44
CA ILE A 31 6.17 0.30 -8.00
C ILE A 31 6.12 0.35 -6.46
N PRO A 32 5.19 1.12 -5.88
CA PRO A 32 4.97 1.14 -4.43
C PRO A 32 4.17 -0.08 -3.96
N LEU A 33 4.74 -0.85 -3.04
CA LEU A 33 4.02 -1.82 -2.20
C LEU A 33 3.72 -1.15 -0.87
N ILE A 34 2.45 -1.11 -0.48
CA ILE A 34 1.98 -0.35 0.68
C ILE A 34 1.33 -1.31 1.66
N LEU A 35 1.72 -1.21 2.92
CA LEU A 35 1.04 -1.94 3.99
C LEU A 35 -0.18 -1.12 4.44
N ILE A 36 -1.37 -1.62 4.15
CA ILE A 36 -2.64 -1.01 4.56
C ILE A 36 -3.34 -1.84 5.63
N SER A 37 -4.29 -1.23 6.34
CA SER A 37 -5.25 -1.97 7.14
C SER A 37 -6.51 -2.22 6.33
N THR A 38 -6.81 -3.48 6.02
CA THR A 38 -8.11 -3.86 5.42
C THR A 38 -9.24 -3.86 6.46
N TYR A 39 -9.01 -3.38 7.70
CA TYR A 39 -10.03 -3.33 8.75
C TYR A 39 -11.29 -2.57 8.34
N LEU A 40 -11.15 -1.50 7.55
CA LEU A 40 -12.29 -0.72 7.05
C LEU A 40 -13.02 -1.41 5.88
N MET A 41 -12.36 -2.37 5.19
CA MET A 41 -12.90 -3.05 4.02
C MET A 41 -13.45 -4.45 4.35
N ASP A 42 -12.74 -5.27 5.12
CA ASP A 42 -13.07 -6.69 5.37
C ASP A 42 -13.27 -7.03 6.87
N ARG A 43 -13.19 -6.04 7.77
CA ARG A 43 -13.24 -6.23 9.24
C ARG A 43 -12.21 -7.21 9.82
N LYS A 44 -11.30 -7.76 9.01
CA LYS A 44 -10.15 -8.55 9.46
C LYS A 44 -9.10 -7.63 10.05
N LYS A 45 -8.59 -7.98 11.23
CA LYS A 45 -7.56 -7.21 11.97
C LYS A 45 -6.14 -7.62 11.56
N ALA A 46 -5.91 -7.87 10.28
CA ALA A 46 -4.59 -8.20 9.75
C ALA A 46 -4.10 -7.08 8.82
N PRO A 47 -2.83 -6.65 8.93
CA PRO A 47 -2.24 -5.72 7.98
C PRO A 47 -1.99 -6.44 6.65
N HIS A 48 -2.27 -5.77 5.53
CA HIS A 48 -2.19 -6.37 4.20
C HIS A 48 -1.29 -5.57 3.26
N TRP A 49 -0.52 -6.27 2.42
CA TRP A 49 0.31 -5.63 1.40
C TRP A 49 -0.47 -5.50 0.10
N VAL A 50 -0.63 -4.26 -0.36
CA VAL A 50 -1.24 -3.93 -1.65
C VAL A 50 -0.24 -3.25 -2.56
N VAL A 51 -0.43 -3.40 -3.85
CA VAL A 51 0.35 -2.72 -4.88
C VAL A 51 -0.42 -1.50 -5.35
N MET A 52 0.24 -0.33 -5.40
CA MET A 52 -0.34 0.83 -6.08
C MET A 52 -0.25 0.61 -7.60
N SER A 53 -1.39 0.52 -8.27
CA SER A 53 -1.49 0.27 -9.72
C SER A 53 -1.76 1.52 -10.54
N GLY A 54 -2.17 2.62 -9.90
CA GLY A 54 -2.40 3.90 -10.55
C GLY A 54 -2.88 4.99 -9.59
N PHE A 55 -3.08 6.18 -10.12
CA PHE A 55 -3.71 7.29 -9.42
C PHE A 55 -4.37 8.25 -10.42
N ASP A 56 -5.34 9.01 -9.95
CA ASP A 56 -5.88 10.19 -10.61
C ASP A 56 -6.01 11.36 -9.61
N ASP A 57 -6.79 12.38 -9.96
CA ASP A 57 -6.97 13.55 -9.10
C ASP A 57 -7.73 13.23 -7.81
N ASP A 58 -8.59 12.20 -7.81
CA ASP A 58 -9.54 11.88 -6.74
C ASP A 58 -9.14 10.63 -5.93
N CYS A 59 -8.45 9.66 -6.56
CA CYS A 59 -8.24 8.31 -6.05
C CYS A 59 -6.80 7.79 -6.28
N LEU A 60 -6.36 6.94 -5.36
CA LEU A 60 -5.25 6.00 -5.56
C LEU A 60 -5.83 4.61 -5.82
N TYR A 61 -5.36 3.95 -6.87
CA TYR A 61 -5.80 2.61 -7.24
C TYR A 61 -4.86 1.57 -6.67
N MET A 62 -5.43 0.62 -5.93
CA MET A 62 -4.70 -0.48 -5.32
C MET A 62 -5.06 -1.81 -5.98
N HIS A 63 -4.09 -2.71 -5.98
CA HIS A 63 -4.28 -4.10 -6.35
C HIS A 63 -3.90 -4.99 -5.15
N ASP A 64 -4.81 -5.88 -4.81
CA ASP A 64 -4.64 -6.86 -3.76
C ASP A 64 -4.28 -8.22 -4.40
N SER A 65 -3.13 -8.80 -3.99
CA SER A 65 -2.65 -10.09 -4.49
C SER A 65 -3.20 -11.30 -3.75
N ASP A 66 -4.05 -11.10 -2.73
CA ASP A 66 -4.70 -12.16 -1.94
C ASP A 66 -6.20 -12.21 -2.24
N PRO A 67 -6.61 -12.92 -3.31
CA PRO A 67 -8.01 -13.23 -3.54
C PRO A 67 -8.45 -14.25 -2.48
N ASP A 68 -9.13 -13.76 -1.44
CA ASP A 68 -9.70 -14.58 -0.36
C ASP A 68 -10.48 -15.76 -0.98
N GLU A 69 -10.01 -17.01 -0.79
CA GLU A 69 -10.44 -18.22 -1.54
C GLU A 69 -11.96 -18.54 -1.50
N GLY A 70 -12.76 -17.80 -0.73
CA GLY A 70 -14.19 -18.00 -0.57
C GLY A 70 -15.08 -16.77 -0.75
N ARG A 71 -14.52 -15.59 -1.02
CA ARG A 71 -15.30 -14.36 -1.23
C ARG A 71 -14.55 -13.43 -2.16
N GLN A 72 -15.28 -12.92 -3.16
CA GLN A 72 -14.90 -11.87 -4.11
C GLN A 72 -14.39 -12.46 -5.43
N SER A 73 -14.95 -11.96 -6.54
CA SER A 73 -14.50 -12.38 -7.86
C SER A 73 -13.10 -11.80 -8.10
N GLU A 74 -12.28 -12.45 -8.92
CA GLU A 74 -10.93 -11.98 -9.29
C GLU A 74 -10.88 -10.53 -9.81
N LEU A 75 -12.04 -9.98 -10.20
CA LEU A 75 -12.23 -8.60 -10.65
C LEU A 75 -12.37 -7.60 -9.49
N ASP A 76 -12.80 -8.04 -8.31
CA ASP A 76 -13.02 -7.18 -7.14
C ASP A 76 -11.71 -6.85 -6.38
N CYS A 77 -10.61 -7.58 -6.67
CA CYS A 77 -9.28 -7.38 -6.09
C CYS A 77 -8.37 -6.46 -6.94
N GLN A 78 -8.89 -5.96 -8.06
CA GLN A 78 -8.17 -5.14 -9.03
C GLN A 78 -8.74 -3.72 -9.08
N PHE A 79 -7.88 -2.71 -9.03
CA PHE A 79 -8.24 -1.29 -9.09
C PHE A 79 -9.17 -0.83 -7.97
N ILE A 80 -8.93 -1.29 -6.73
CA ILE A 80 -9.69 -0.82 -5.57
C ILE A 80 -9.42 0.68 -5.41
N PRO A 81 -10.44 1.55 -5.62
CA PRO A 81 -10.24 2.98 -5.52
C PRO A 81 -10.22 3.36 -4.04
N ILE A 82 -9.14 4.01 -3.62
CA ILE A 82 -9.04 4.65 -2.31
C ILE A 82 -9.03 6.15 -2.55
N ALA A 83 -10.08 6.83 -2.12
CA ALA A 83 -10.15 8.29 -2.19
C ALA A 83 -8.94 8.89 -1.47
N ARG A 84 -8.32 9.92 -2.06
CA ARG A 84 -7.11 10.54 -1.51
C ARG A 84 -7.32 11.06 -0.08
N GLU A 85 -8.48 11.63 0.20
CA GLU A 85 -8.84 12.09 1.55
C GLU A 85 -8.89 10.94 2.58
N ASP A 86 -9.33 9.76 2.13
CA ASP A 86 -9.42 8.58 2.97
C ASP A 86 -8.09 7.82 3.07
N PHE A 87 -7.22 7.88 2.07
CA PHE A 87 -5.92 7.21 2.12
C PHE A 87 -5.10 7.66 3.33
N ASP A 88 -5.13 8.95 3.68
CA ASP A 88 -4.43 9.43 4.86
C ASP A 88 -5.01 8.89 6.18
N ARG A 89 -6.31 8.58 6.19
CA ARG A 89 -6.98 7.94 7.34
C ARG A 89 -6.73 6.43 7.37
N MET A 90 -6.71 5.78 6.21
CA MET A 90 -6.60 4.32 6.02
C MET A 90 -5.16 3.80 6.14
N SER A 91 -4.17 4.58 5.71
CA SER A 91 -2.76 4.21 5.78
C SER A 91 -2.22 4.19 7.22
N CYS A 92 -2.91 4.78 8.20
CA CYS A 92 -2.47 4.80 9.59
C CYS A 92 -2.89 3.53 10.35
N PHE A 93 -1.93 2.66 10.67
CA PHE A 93 -2.18 1.46 11.50
C PHE A 93 -1.83 1.68 12.98
N GLY A 94 -2.75 1.32 13.88
CA GLY A 94 -2.54 1.32 15.34
C GLY A 94 -2.47 2.70 16.00
N LYS A 95 -2.29 2.73 17.34
CA LYS A 95 -2.17 3.98 18.14
C LYS A 95 -1.00 4.88 17.70
N THR A 96 -0.01 4.30 17.01
CA THR A 96 1.20 4.95 16.52
C THR A 96 1.10 5.44 15.07
N ARG A 97 -0.06 5.30 14.39
CA ARG A 97 -0.27 5.74 13.00
C ARG A 97 0.81 5.19 12.03
N LEU A 98 1.17 3.92 12.19
CA LEU A 98 2.26 3.32 11.42
C LEU A 98 1.88 3.24 9.94
N ARG A 99 2.75 3.77 9.07
CA ARG A 99 2.69 3.66 7.61
C ARG A 99 3.98 3.02 7.13
N THR A 100 3.87 1.98 6.33
CA THR A 100 5.04 1.29 5.76
C THR A 100 4.82 1.10 4.27
N ALA A 101 5.85 1.41 3.48
CA ALA A 101 5.86 1.11 2.05
C ALA A 101 7.24 0.59 1.63
N VAL A 102 7.25 -0.22 0.59
CA VAL A 102 8.44 -0.70 -0.11
C VAL A 102 8.37 -0.17 -1.53
N ILE A 103 9.43 0.52 -1.96
CA ILE A 103 9.48 1.11 -3.31
C ILE A 103 10.41 0.26 -4.17
N ILE A 104 9.82 -0.46 -5.12
CA ILE A 104 10.57 -1.24 -6.11
C ILE A 104 10.89 -0.32 -7.28
N ARG A 105 12.16 -0.09 -7.57
CA ARG A 105 12.59 0.76 -8.69
C ARG A 105 13.00 -0.10 -9.89
N PRO A 106 12.74 0.36 -11.13
CA PRO A 106 13.28 -0.28 -12.32
C PRO A 106 14.81 -0.22 -12.28
N VAL A 107 15.44 -1.25 -12.84
CA VAL A 107 16.90 -1.41 -12.93
C VAL A 107 17.42 -0.76 -14.21
#